data_AF-R9KTL4-F1
#
_entry.id   AF-R9KTL4-F1
#
_cell.length_a   1.000
_cell.length_b   1.000
_cell.length_c   1.000
_cell.angle_alpha   90.00
_cell.angle_beta   90.00
_cell.angle_gamma   90.00
#
_symmetry.space_group_name_H-M   'P 1'
#
loop_
_entity.id
_entity.type
_entity.pdbx_description
1 polymer ?
#
loop_
_entity_poly.entity_id
_entity_poly.type
_entity_poly.pdbx_seq_one_letter_code
_entity_poly.pdbx_strand_id
1 'polypeptide(L)'
;MAKREAESASAFSRGIGVSKFNLEMLGATIAAIAAITLVWTFSQPDFPVPVLVVSGAVFTVSVVVVIRLMMDPDSVRALQSDAMLQLASSMIDAMGEGLTARAAQEVCELLLPNTSAIAVALTNRESVLGYAGYQEAHNPAGIAIRTSATHEAIRQGETLVLLTPEEIGLPKPADESRIKAAIVEPLWVGNRVEGTLKFYYRNGNKITETQRSIAHGFAQLLATQMAAVEMETQRKLATAMELKMLQTQINPHFLFNTINTIASFIRTDPMKARTLLREFAVFYRRTLEDSTERISLARELDQVQRYFNFELARFGEARLALEVRASPALQSMMVPPFLVQPLVENAIKHAMPSEGRLTISIQAEADGDDVVIVVGDDGVGMSEETCANITQVESSTGLGIAVKNVHDRMVGFFGPDAQMVYTSELGAGTQVTLRCPGCAKAPAAAVAALGETAAREADEAAPEAAQEAARNEATVAELAELVAQVSEG
;
A
#
# COMPACT_ATOMS: atom_id res chain seq x y z
N MET A 1 -37.68 -25.53 6.51
CA MET A 1 -38.04 -26.67 7.39
C MET A 1 -37.31 -27.95 7.03
N ALA A 2 -37.14 -28.31 5.75
CA ALA A 2 -36.41 -29.51 5.33
C ALA A 2 -34.89 -29.57 5.68
N LYS A 3 -34.24 -28.43 5.95
CA LYS A 3 -32.81 -28.38 6.33
C LYS A 3 -32.55 -28.74 7.80
N ARG A 4 -33.55 -28.60 8.68
CA ARG A 4 -33.47 -28.99 10.10
C ARG A 4 -33.65 -30.49 10.34
N GLU A 5 -34.34 -31.20 9.44
CA GLU A 5 -34.51 -32.65 9.53
C GLU A 5 -33.27 -33.42 9.04
N ALA A 6 -32.52 -32.88 8.07
CA ALA A 6 -31.26 -33.47 7.63
C ALA A 6 -30.12 -33.35 8.68
N GLU A 7 -30.09 -32.26 9.46
CA GLU A 7 -29.16 -32.12 10.59
C GLU A 7 -29.52 -33.03 11.79
N SER A 8 -30.82 -33.29 12.00
CA SER A 8 -31.27 -34.23 13.03
C SER A 8 -30.94 -35.69 12.71
N ALA A 9 -30.88 -36.07 11.43
CA ALA A 9 -30.52 -37.43 11.00
C ALA A 9 -29.00 -37.69 11.09
N SER A 10 -28.17 -36.65 10.89
CA SER A 10 -26.71 -36.70 11.09
C SER A 10 -26.30 -36.74 12.57
N ALA A 11 -27.17 -36.26 13.48
CA ALA A 11 -26.94 -36.32 14.92
C ALA A 11 -27.20 -37.72 15.52
N PHE A 12 -28.00 -38.58 14.86
CA PHE A 12 -28.41 -39.87 15.42
C PHE A 12 -27.45 -41.04 15.11
N SER A 13 -26.56 -40.92 14.12
CA SER A 13 -25.52 -41.96 13.88
C SER A 13 -24.22 -41.75 14.68
N ARG A 14 -24.18 -40.74 15.56
CA ARG A 14 -23.07 -40.47 16.49
C ARG A 14 -23.19 -41.19 17.85
N GLY A 15 -24.13 -42.13 17.99
CA GLY A 15 -24.06 -43.22 18.97
C GLY A 15 -23.78 -44.49 18.18
N ILE A 16 -22.65 -45.18 18.32
CA ILE A 16 -22.13 -45.77 19.54
C ILE A 16 -20.61 -45.55 19.53
N GLY A 17 -20.16 -44.44 20.14
CA GLY A 17 -18.81 -44.41 20.66
C GLY A 17 -18.76 -45.36 21.85
N VAL A 18 -18.42 -46.63 21.61
CA VAL A 18 -17.85 -47.44 22.70
C VAL A 18 -16.67 -46.62 23.18
N SER A 19 -16.79 -46.03 24.37
CA SER A 19 -15.78 -45.07 24.82
C SER A 19 -14.41 -45.76 24.72
N LYS A 20 -13.41 -45.10 24.13
CA LYS A 20 -12.04 -45.63 24.07
C LYS A 20 -11.60 -46.14 25.46
N PHE A 21 -12.07 -45.45 26.49
CA PHE A 21 -12.01 -45.80 27.90
C PHE A 21 -12.61 -47.18 28.26
N ASN A 22 -13.76 -47.56 27.72
CA ASN A 22 -14.36 -48.89 27.92
C ASN A 22 -13.53 -49.99 27.26
N LEU A 23 -12.92 -49.74 26.10
CA LEU A 23 -12.10 -50.73 25.38
C LEU A 23 -10.73 -50.92 26.03
N GLU A 24 -10.10 -49.83 26.49
CA GLU A 24 -8.85 -49.87 27.27
C GLU A 24 -9.06 -50.56 28.63
N MET A 25 -10.14 -50.23 29.33
CA MET A 25 -10.48 -50.88 30.61
C MET A 25 -10.84 -52.36 30.40
N LEU A 26 -11.52 -52.71 29.32
CA LEU A 26 -11.79 -54.09 28.95
C LEU A 26 -10.50 -54.86 28.62
N GLY A 27 -9.58 -54.26 27.85
CA GLY A 27 -8.29 -54.86 27.54
C GLY A 27 -7.42 -55.08 28.77
N ALA A 28 -7.37 -54.10 29.68
CA ALA A 28 -6.64 -54.18 30.93
C ALA A 28 -7.24 -55.22 31.91
N THR A 29 -8.57 -55.31 31.98
CA THR A 29 -9.25 -56.32 32.81
C THR A 29 -9.05 -57.74 32.27
N ILE A 30 -9.11 -57.95 30.95
CA ILE A 30 -8.78 -59.24 30.34
C ILE A 30 -7.32 -59.62 30.61
N ALA A 31 -6.38 -58.68 30.50
CA ALA A 31 -4.98 -58.91 30.84
C ALA A 31 -4.80 -59.28 32.32
N ALA A 32 -5.47 -58.58 33.25
CA ALA A 32 -5.40 -58.88 34.67
C ALA A 32 -5.96 -60.27 35.00
N ILE A 33 -7.10 -60.65 34.41
CA ILE A 33 -7.70 -61.99 34.60
C ILE A 33 -6.78 -63.07 34.03
N ALA A 34 -6.21 -62.87 32.84
CA ALA A 34 -5.27 -63.80 32.24
C ALA A 34 -4.00 -63.97 33.09
N ALA A 35 -3.48 -62.88 33.67
CA ALA A 35 -2.33 -62.91 34.59
C ALA A 35 -2.64 -63.68 35.89
N ILE A 36 -3.81 -63.42 36.50
CA ILE A 36 -4.27 -64.15 37.69
C ILE A 36 -4.41 -65.66 37.37
N THR A 37 -4.95 -65.98 36.20
CA THR A 37 -5.12 -67.36 35.74
C THR A 37 -3.76 -68.05 35.52
N LEU A 38 -2.78 -67.34 34.94
CA LEU A 38 -1.38 -67.80 34.81
C LEU A 38 -0.76 -68.15 36.17
N VAL A 39 -0.84 -67.23 37.14
CA VAL A 39 -0.27 -67.40 38.48
C VAL A 39 -0.96 -68.56 39.23
N TRP A 40 -2.29 -68.65 39.13
CA TRP A 40 -3.06 -69.74 39.74
C TRP A 40 -2.71 -71.09 39.12
N THR A 41 -2.57 -71.16 37.79
CA THR A 41 -2.19 -72.39 37.07
C THR A 41 -0.80 -72.87 37.46
N PHE A 42 0.15 -71.95 37.71
CA PHE A 42 1.49 -72.27 38.18
C PHE A 42 1.53 -72.77 39.64
N SER A 43 0.46 -72.54 40.40
CA SER A 43 0.35 -72.96 41.80
C SER A 43 -0.30 -74.34 41.97
N GLN A 44 -0.76 -74.96 40.88
CA GLN A 44 -1.43 -76.27 40.90
C GLN A 44 -0.42 -77.43 40.72
N PRO A 45 -0.55 -78.55 41.45
CA PRO A 45 0.39 -79.69 41.37
C PRO A 45 0.42 -80.40 40.01
N ASP A 46 -0.71 -80.42 39.30
CA ASP A 46 -0.89 -81.18 38.05
C ASP A 46 -0.64 -80.36 36.77
N PHE A 47 -0.17 -79.10 36.90
CA PHE A 47 0.23 -78.17 35.83
C PHE A 47 -0.44 -78.40 34.46
N PRO A 48 -1.71 -77.99 34.25
CA PRO A 48 -2.40 -78.19 32.98
C PRO A 48 -1.79 -77.31 31.87
N VAL A 49 -0.82 -77.87 31.14
CA VAL A 49 -0.07 -77.20 30.05
C VAL A 49 -0.97 -76.46 29.04
N PRO A 50 -2.12 -77.01 28.59
CA PRO A 50 -2.99 -76.30 27.64
C PRO A 50 -3.53 -74.97 28.19
N VAL A 51 -3.89 -74.93 29.47
CA VAL A 51 -4.44 -73.72 30.12
C VAL A 51 -3.36 -72.64 30.26
N LEU A 52 -2.12 -73.06 30.53
CA LEU A 52 -0.97 -72.15 30.61
C LEU A 52 -0.68 -71.49 29.26
N VAL A 53 -0.65 -72.27 28.17
CA VAL A 53 -0.37 -71.76 26.82
C VAL A 53 -1.47 -70.78 26.37
N VAL A 54 -2.74 -71.13 26.59
CA VAL A 54 -3.88 -70.26 26.23
C VAL A 54 -3.86 -68.97 27.05
N SER A 55 -3.67 -69.05 28.37
CA SER A 55 -3.65 -67.87 29.24
C SER A 55 -2.45 -66.96 28.94
N GLY A 56 -1.28 -67.53 28.61
CA GLY A 56 -0.10 -66.79 28.15
C GLY A 56 -0.31 -66.06 26.83
N ALA A 57 -0.93 -66.72 25.85
CA ALA A 57 -1.26 -66.12 24.57
C ALA A 57 -2.27 -64.97 24.74
N VAL A 58 -3.34 -65.19 25.52
CA VAL A 58 -4.35 -64.15 25.80
C VAL A 58 -3.72 -62.96 26.53
N PHE A 59 -2.91 -63.20 27.57
CA PHE A 59 -2.21 -62.13 28.29
C PHE A 59 -1.33 -61.30 27.35
N THR A 60 -0.52 -61.96 26.53
CA THR A 60 0.40 -61.29 25.60
C THR A 60 -0.35 -60.47 24.56
N VAL A 61 -1.40 -61.03 23.95
CA VAL A 61 -2.24 -60.32 22.97
C VAL A 61 -2.94 -59.13 23.62
N SER A 62 -3.53 -59.29 24.80
CA SER A 62 -4.19 -58.21 25.52
C SER A 62 -3.22 -57.09 25.89
N VAL A 63 -2.02 -57.41 26.36
CA VAL A 63 -0.98 -56.40 26.66
C VAL A 63 -0.53 -55.67 25.38
N VAL A 64 -0.30 -56.38 24.28
CA VAL A 64 0.07 -55.78 22.99
C VAL A 64 -1.04 -54.87 22.46
N VAL A 65 -2.31 -55.28 22.58
CA VAL A 65 -3.47 -54.46 22.19
C VAL A 65 -3.58 -53.21 23.07
N VAL A 66 -3.44 -53.32 24.39
CA VAL A 66 -3.44 -52.16 25.30
C VAL A 66 -2.29 -51.21 24.98
N ILE A 67 -1.07 -51.73 24.78
CA ILE A 67 0.08 -50.90 24.39
C ILE A 67 -0.18 -50.23 23.04
N ARG A 68 -0.68 -50.94 22.03
CA ARG A 68 -1.02 -50.36 20.72
C ARG A 68 -2.10 -49.29 20.82
N LEU A 69 -3.15 -49.50 21.61
CA LEU A 69 -4.23 -48.53 21.83
C LEU A 69 -3.74 -47.29 22.57
N MET A 70 -2.85 -47.45 23.56
CA MET A 70 -2.21 -46.32 24.26
C MET A 70 -1.17 -45.60 23.38
N MET A 71 -0.54 -46.32 22.46
CA MET A 71 0.50 -45.80 21.57
C MET A 71 -0.01 -45.34 20.19
N ASP A 72 -1.31 -45.39 19.87
CA ASP A 72 -1.84 -44.90 18.60
C ASP A 72 -2.33 -43.44 18.74
N PRO A 73 -1.46 -42.44 18.51
CA PRO A 73 -1.71 -41.05 18.80
C PRO A 73 -2.28 -40.35 17.55
N ASP A 74 -2.28 -41.01 16.40
CA ASP A 74 -2.40 -40.34 15.09
C ASP A 74 -3.85 -40.00 14.77
N SER A 75 -4.80 -40.86 15.13
CA SER A 75 -6.23 -40.57 14.95
C SER A 75 -6.75 -39.45 15.86
N VAL A 76 -6.25 -39.36 17.10
CA VAL A 76 -6.62 -38.29 18.05
C VAL A 76 -5.91 -36.99 17.71
N ARG A 77 -4.64 -37.04 17.27
CA ARG A 77 -3.90 -35.87 16.77
C ARG A 77 -4.52 -35.32 15.48
N ALA A 78 -4.95 -36.17 14.55
CA ALA A 78 -5.58 -35.72 13.30
C ALA A 78 -6.91 -34.97 13.53
N LEU A 79 -7.77 -35.48 14.42
CA LEU A 79 -9.02 -34.80 14.82
C LEU A 79 -8.75 -33.47 15.54
N GLN A 80 -7.70 -33.40 16.34
CA GLN A 80 -7.28 -32.15 17.00
C GLN A 80 -6.69 -31.13 16.01
N SER A 81 -5.92 -31.59 15.01
CA SER A 81 -5.37 -30.75 13.95
C SER A 81 -6.47 -30.14 13.07
N ASP A 82 -7.49 -30.92 12.70
CA ASP A 82 -8.62 -30.41 11.88
C ASP A 82 -9.41 -29.32 12.62
N ALA A 83 -9.68 -29.52 13.92
CA ALA A 83 -10.35 -28.52 14.75
C ALA A 83 -9.51 -27.23 14.90
N MET A 84 -8.18 -27.34 15.03
CA MET A 84 -7.29 -26.17 15.07
C MET A 84 -7.23 -25.42 13.73
N LEU A 85 -7.24 -26.14 12.60
CA LEU A 85 -7.25 -25.53 11.27
C LEU A 85 -8.58 -24.81 10.99
N GLN A 86 -9.70 -25.41 11.39
CA GLN A 86 -11.00 -24.74 11.29
C GLN A 86 -11.05 -23.49 12.15
N LEU A 87 -10.53 -23.55 13.38
CA LEU A 87 -10.43 -22.39 14.27
C LEU A 87 -9.53 -21.28 13.67
N ALA A 88 -8.39 -21.65 13.08
CA ALA A 88 -7.53 -20.74 12.35
C ALA A 88 -8.30 -20.04 11.22
N SER A 89 -9.02 -20.80 10.40
CA SER A 89 -9.85 -20.26 9.32
C SER A 89 -10.92 -19.29 9.84
N SER A 90 -11.65 -19.66 10.90
CA SER A 90 -12.70 -18.79 11.46
C SER A 90 -12.16 -17.49 12.05
N MET A 91 -10.96 -17.49 12.64
CA MET A 91 -10.34 -16.24 13.10
C MET A 91 -9.93 -15.35 11.94
N ILE A 92 -9.41 -15.94 10.85
CA ILE A 92 -9.05 -15.18 9.64
C ILE A 92 -10.31 -14.52 9.07
N ASP A 93 -11.42 -15.26 8.99
CA ASP A 93 -12.70 -14.72 8.51
C ASP A 93 -13.22 -13.59 9.41
N ALA A 94 -13.13 -13.74 10.74
CA ALA A 94 -13.52 -12.71 11.70
C ALA A 94 -12.68 -11.42 11.57
N MET A 95 -11.44 -11.54 11.11
CA MET A 95 -10.49 -10.43 10.92
C MET A 95 -10.65 -9.67 9.61
N GLY A 96 -11.63 -9.99 8.75
CA GLY A 96 -11.69 -9.54 7.34
C GLY A 96 -11.30 -8.08 7.04
N GLU A 97 -11.80 -7.10 7.82
CA GLU A 97 -11.49 -5.66 7.62
C GLU A 97 -10.35 -5.12 8.51
N GLY A 98 -9.66 -6.01 9.22
CA GLY A 98 -8.61 -5.68 10.20
C GLY A 98 -9.06 -5.84 11.65
N LEU A 99 -8.15 -5.49 12.56
CA LEU A 99 -8.31 -5.73 14.00
C LEU A 99 -9.16 -4.66 14.69
N THR A 100 -10.46 -4.67 14.41
CA THR A 100 -11.45 -3.84 15.12
C THR A 100 -11.77 -4.41 16.50
N ALA A 101 -12.35 -3.60 17.40
CA ALA A 101 -12.81 -4.07 18.71
C ALA A 101 -13.80 -5.24 18.61
N ARG A 102 -14.69 -5.20 17.61
CA ARG A 102 -15.64 -6.30 17.34
C ARG A 102 -14.92 -7.57 16.88
N ALA A 103 -14.02 -7.46 15.91
CA ALA A 103 -13.25 -8.61 15.41
C ALA A 103 -12.37 -9.20 16.52
N ALA A 104 -11.74 -8.36 17.33
CA ALA A 104 -10.93 -8.77 18.47
C ALA A 104 -11.75 -9.55 19.51
N GLN A 105 -12.97 -9.10 19.81
CA GLN A 105 -13.89 -9.80 20.70
C GLN A 105 -14.26 -11.18 20.15
N GLU A 106 -14.65 -11.26 18.88
CA GLU A 106 -15.00 -12.51 18.20
C GLU A 106 -13.82 -13.51 18.19
N VAL A 107 -12.60 -13.04 17.91
CA VAL A 107 -11.38 -13.86 18.01
C VAL A 107 -11.17 -14.41 19.43
N CYS A 108 -11.37 -13.58 20.46
CA CYS A 108 -11.24 -14.04 21.85
C CYS A 108 -12.28 -15.13 22.20
N GLU A 109 -13.52 -14.97 21.73
CA GLU A 109 -14.60 -15.94 21.94
C GLU A 109 -14.34 -17.27 21.23
N LEU A 110 -13.78 -17.22 20.01
CA LEU A 110 -13.38 -18.42 19.26
C LEU A 110 -12.23 -19.19 19.92
N LEU A 111 -11.24 -18.47 20.46
CA LEU A 111 -10.05 -19.06 21.07
C LEU A 111 -10.32 -19.68 22.45
N LEU A 112 -11.23 -19.12 23.23
CA LEU A 112 -11.45 -19.51 24.62
C LEU A 112 -11.81 -21.01 24.81
N PRO A 113 -12.77 -21.60 24.07
CA PRO A 113 -13.13 -23.02 24.22
C PRO A 113 -11.99 -23.99 23.89
N ASN A 114 -11.02 -23.53 23.10
CA ASN A 114 -9.98 -24.38 22.52
C ASN A 114 -8.62 -24.28 23.24
N THR A 115 -8.47 -23.42 24.25
CA THR A 115 -7.15 -23.04 24.82
C THR A 115 -6.97 -23.39 26.29
N SER A 116 -7.85 -24.20 26.91
CA SER A 116 -7.86 -24.51 28.36
C SER A 116 -7.82 -23.28 29.30
N ALA A 117 -7.86 -22.08 28.73
CA ALA A 117 -7.80 -20.81 29.40
C ALA A 117 -9.15 -20.53 30.06
N ILE A 118 -9.13 -19.76 31.12
CA ILE A 118 -10.35 -19.20 31.73
C ILE A 118 -10.72 -17.85 31.17
N ALA A 119 -9.77 -17.17 30.53
CA ALA A 119 -10.01 -15.94 29.78
C ALA A 119 -8.95 -15.77 28.67
N VAL A 120 -9.36 -15.14 27.57
CA VAL A 120 -8.49 -14.73 26.46
C VAL A 120 -8.66 -13.23 26.25
N ALA A 121 -7.57 -12.52 26.00
CA ALA A 121 -7.61 -11.09 25.74
C ALA A 121 -6.69 -10.70 24.59
N LEU A 122 -7.18 -9.78 23.76
CA LEU A 122 -6.43 -9.18 22.66
C LEU A 122 -6.30 -7.69 22.91
N THR A 123 -5.11 -7.13 22.72
CA THR A 123 -4.84 -5.71 22.96
C THR A 123 -4.11 -5.08 21.78
N ASN A 124 -4.24 -3.77 21.63
CA ASN A 124 -3.23 -2.98 20.93
C ASN A 124 -2.13 -2.56 21.93
N ARG A 125 -1.38 -1.50 21.63
CA ARG A 125 -0.31 -0.99 22.51
C ARG A 125 -0.81 -0.22 23.74
N GLU A 126 -2.08 0.19 23.77
CA GLU A 126 -2.60 1.13 24.77
C GLU A 126 -3.79 0.57 25.56
N SER A 127 -4.65 -0.20 24.89
CA SER A 127 -5.97 -0.62 25.34
C SER A 127 -6.30 -2.08 24.98
N VAL A 128 -7.26 -2.64 25.71
CA VAL A 128 -7.88 -3.93 25.39
C VAL A 128 -8.82 -3.76 24.18
N LEU A 129 -8.65 -4.59 23.16
CA LEU A 129 -9.52 -4.60 21.98
C LEU A 129 -10.65 -5.63 22.12
N GLY A 130 -10.36 -6.78 22.72
CA GLY A 130 -11.33 -7.85 22.97
C GLY A 130 -10.95 -8.67 24.19
N TYR A 131 -11.95 -9.23 24.87
CA TYR A 131 -11.77 -10.05 26.06
C TYR A 131 -12.93 -11.05 26.18
N ALA A 132 -12.63 -12.34 26.29
CA ALA A 132 -13.64 -13.37 26.49
C ALA A 132 -13.35 -14.20 27.76
N GLY A 133 -14.38 -14.51 28.54
CA GLY A 133 -14.31 -15.45 29.66
C GLY A 133 -14.39 -14.83 31.05
N TYR A 134 -13.58 -15.32 31.99
CA TYR A 134 -13.65 -14.91 33.39
C TYR A 134 -13.45 -13.39 33.55
N GLN A 135 -14.41 -12.71 34.19
CA GLN A 135 -14.45 -11.25 34.37
C GLN A 135 -14.61 -10.43 33.09
N GLU A 136 -15.18 -10.99 32.02
CA GLU A 136 -15.43 -10.27 30.77
C GLU A 136 -16.22 -8.96 30.93
N ALA A 137 -17.29 -8.95 31.73
CA ALA A 137 -18.06 -7.73 32.00
C ALA A 137 -17.22 -6.58 32.64
N HIS A 138 -16.08 -6.90 33.26
CA HIS A 138 -15.19 -5.92 33.88
C HIS A 138 -14.04 -5.49 32.95
N ASN A 139 -13.93 -6.12 31.77
CA ASN A 139 -12.87 -5.88 30.80
C ASN A 139 -13.42 -5.57 29.39
N PRO A 140 -14.30 -4.55 29.24
CA PRO A 140 -14.82 -4.19 27.92
C PRO A 140 -13.74 -3.62 27.01
N ALA A 141 -13.98 -3.64 25.70
CA ALA A 141 -13.08 -3.03 24.72
C ALA A 141 -12.88 -1.51 24.99
N GLY A 142 -11.66 -1.02 24.77
CA GLY A 142 -11.27 0.38 24.94
C GLY A 142 -10.69 0.73 26.31
N ILE A 143 -10.73 -0.18 27.30
CA ILE A 143 -10.08 0.09 28.60
C ILE A 143 -8.56 0.04 28.48
N ALA A 144 -7.86 0.82 29.31
CA ALA A 144 -6.41 0.81 29.37
C ALA A 144 -5.84 -0.55 29.83
N ILE A 145 -4.65 -0.89 29.35
CA ILE A 145 -3.92 -2.08 29.77
C ILE A 145 -3.44 -1.93 31.22
N ARG A 146 -3.94 -2.80 32.12
CA ARG A 146 -3.68 -2.74 33.57
C ARG A 146 -2.58 -3.67 34.07
N THR A 147 -2.17 -4.64 33.25
CA THR A 147 -1.18 -5.67 33.59
C THR A 147 0.23 -5.25 33.17
N SER A 148 1.17 -5.21 34.13
CA SER A 148 2.57 -4.82 33.85
C SER A 148 3.24 -5.76 32.85
N ALA A 149 2.94 -7.05 32.89
CA ALA A 149 3.50 -8.02 31.96
C ALA A 149 3.09 -7.76 30.50
N THR A 150 1.91 -7.17 30.26
CA THR A 150 1.51 -6.80 28.90
C THR A 150 2.36 -5.67 28.35
N HIS A 151 2.60 -4.64 29.17
CA HIS A 151 3.51 -3.56 28.80
C HIS A 151 4.94 -4.07 28.58
N GLU A 152 5.37 -5.05 29.38
CA GLU A 152 6.67 -5.69 29.21
C GLU A 152 6.79 -6.43 27.88
N ALA A 153 5.79 -7.25 27.53
CA ALA A 153 5.78 -7.96 26.25
C ALA A 153 5.75 -7.01 25.04
N ILE A 154 5.04 -5.88 25.13
CA ILE A 154 5.03 -4.86 24.07
C ILE A 154 6.42 -4.19 23.94
N ARG A 155 7.10 -3.96 25.06
CA ARG A 155 8.40 -3.29 25.10
C ARG A 155 9.56 -4.18 24.66
N GLN A 156 9.60 -5.42 25.15
CA GLN A 156 10.66 -6.38 24.84
C GLN A 156 10.40 -7.13 23.53
N GLY A 157 9.13 -7.33 23.17
CA GLY A 157 8.75 -8.12 22.01
C GLY A 157 8.96 -9.62 22.17
N GLU A 158 9.05 -10.10 23.42
CA GLU A 158 9.22 -11.50 23.77
C GLU A 158 7.94 -12.12 24.32
N THR A 159 7.74 -13.41 24.05
CA THR A 159 6.68 -14.21 24.65
C THR A 159 6.95 -14.37 26.15
N LEU A 160 6.00 -13.95 26.99
CA LEU A 160 6.09 -14.09 28.44
C LEU A 160 5.19 -15.22 28.92
N VAL A 161 5.75 -16.14 29.70
CA VAL A 161 4.97 -17.17 30.38
C VAL A 161 5.10 -17.02 31.88
N LEU A 162 3.98 -16.70 32.50
CA LEU A 162 3.85 -16.18 33.85
C LEU A 162 3.14 -17.24 34.68
N LEU A 163 3.76 -17.72 35.74
CA LEU A 163 3.26 -18.82 36.56
C LEU A 163 2.59 -18.36 37.85
N THR A 164 2.71 -17.08 38.19
CA THR A 164 2.18 -16.46 39.41
C THR A 164 1.39 -15.17 39.13
N PRO A 165 0.40 -14.79 39.98
CA PRO A 165 -0.32 -13.51 39.85
C PRO A 165 0.58 -12.28 39.88
N GLU A 166 1.66 -12.32 40.66
CA GLU A 166 2.63 -11.24 40.82
C GLU A 166 3.37 -10.97 39.51
N GLU A 167 3.76 -12.03 38.80
CA GLU A 167 4.38 -11.94 37.47
C GLU A 167 3.44 -11.34 36.43
N ILE A 168 2.12 -11.56 36.53
CA ILE A 168 1.11 -10.97 35.64
C ILE A 168 0.96 -9.46 35.89
N GLY A 169 1.11 -9.04 37.14
CA GLY A 169 0.90 -7.65 37.58
C GLY A 169 -0.57 -7.24 37.61
N LEU A 170 -1.45 -8.11 38.14
CA LEU A 170 -2.86 -7.78 38.31
C LEU A 170 -3.07 -6.69 39.39
N PRO A 171 -4.03 -5.75 39.19
CA PRO A 171 -4.36 -4.75 40.20
C PRO A 171 -4.94 -5.40 41.47
N LYS A 172 -4.53 -4.93 42.64
CA LYS A 172 -4.93 -5.51 43.94
C LYS A 172 -6.42 -5.30 44.25
N PRO A 173 -7.07 -6.25 44.96
CA PRO A 173 -6.47 -7.46 45.53
C PRO A 173 -6.42 -8.62 44.52
N ALA A 174 -5.20 -9.02 44.13
CA ALA A 174 -4.96 -10.16 43.24
C ALA A 174 -5.28 -11.51 43.91
N ASP A 175 -5.40 -11.52 45.25
CA ASP A 175 -5.69 -12.71 46.06
C ASP A 175 -7.06 -13.33 45.75
N GLU A 176 -8.05 -12.50 45.40
CA GLU A 176 -9.42 -12.96 45.08
C GLU A 176 -9.58 -13.40 43.61
N SER A 177 -8.60 -13.12 42.75
CA SER A 177 -8.67 -13.48 41.34
C SER A 177 -8.43 -14.98 41.12
N ARG A 178 -9.26 -15.59 40.27
CA ARG A 178 -9.05 -16.98 39.79
C ARG A 178 -7.95 -17.08 38.74
N ILE A 179 -7.44 -15.97 38.24
CA ILE A 179 -6.31 -15.92 37.31
C ILE A 179 -5.03 -16.05 38.13
N LYS A 180 -4.29 -17.15 37.95
CA LYS A 180 -3.04 -17.41 38.66
C LYS A 180 -1.82 -17.57 37.75
N ALA A 181 -2.02 -17.77 36.46
CA ALA A 181 -0.96 -17.90 35.47
C ALA A 181 -1.41 -17.33 34.12
N ALA A 182 -0.49 -16.97 33.25
CA ALA A 182 -0.79 -16.43 31.92
C ALA A 182 0.30 -16.73 30.88
N ILE A 183 -0.10 -16.74 29.61
CA ILE A 183 0.80 -16.60 28.46
C ILE A 183 0.49 -15.27 27.80
N VAL A 184 1.52 -14.49 27.50
CA VAL A 184 1.42 -13.21 26.78
C VAL A 184 2.28 -13.31 25.53
N GLU A 185 1.64 -13.34 24.37
CA GLU A 185 2.29 -13.37 23.07
C GLU A 185 2.27 -11.97 22.44
N PRO A 186 3.43 -11.43 22.03
CA PRO A 186 3.49 -10.19 21.27
C PRO A 186 3.03 -10.40 19.82
N LEU A 187 2.29 -9.43 19.28
CA LEU A 187 1.82 -9.45 17.89
C LEU A 187 2.69 -8.54 17.04
N TRP A 188 3.59 -9.16 16.27
CA TRP A 188 4.54 -8.47 15.41
C TRP A 188 3.94 -8.11 14.06
N VAL A 189 4.00 -6.84 13.69
CA VAL A 189 3.65 -6.36 12.34
C VAL A 189 4.87 -5.64 11.77
N GLY A 190 5.54 -6.26 10.80
CA GLY A 190 6.84 -5.79 10.33
C GLY A 190 7.88 -5.85 11.45
N ASN A 191 8.47 -4.70 11.82
CA ASN A 191 9.52 -4.61 12.84
C ASN A 191 9.04 -3.96 14.15
N ARG A 192 7.73 -4.00 14.43
CA ARG A 192 7.14 -3.43 15.65
C ARG A 192 6.04 -4.32 16.22
N VAL A 193 5.89 -4.29 17.54
CA VAL A 193 4.81 -4.97 18.26
C VAL A 193 3.59 -4.05 18.29
N GLU A 194 2.49 -4.50 17.68
CA GLU A 194 1.25 -3.73 17.60
C GLU A 194 0.28 -4.02 18.74
N GLY A 195 0.53 -5.10 19.49
CA GLY A 195 -0.40 -5.57 20.50
C GLY A 195 0.03 -6.87 21.15
N THR A 196 -0.88 -7.45 21.92
CA THR A 196 -0.65 -8.76 22.57
C THR A 196 -1.87 -9.64 22.49
N LEU A 197 -1.64 -10.95 22.38
CA LEU A 197 -2.62 -12.00 22.62
C LEU A 197 -2.30 -12.68 23.95
N LYS A 198 -3.31 -12.79 24.82
CA LYS A 198 -3.14 -13.24 26.20
C LYS A 198 -4.07 -14.37 26.54
N PHE A 199 -3.54 -15.39 27.21
CA PHE A 199 -4.29 -16.53 27.73
C PHE A 199 -4.10 -16.60 29.23
N TYR A 200 -5.21 -16.62 29.98
CA TYR A 200 -5.19 -16.66 31.44
C TYR A 200 -5.63 -18.02 31.96
N TYR A 201 -4.94 -18.55 32.97
CA TYR A 201 -5.15 -19.89 33.52
C TYR A 201 -5.38 -19.86 35.03
N ARG A 202 -6.06 -20.89 35.55
CA ARG A 202 -6.32 -21.05 37.00
C ARG A 202 -5.08 -21.39 37.82
N ASN A 203 -4.04 -21.91 37.18
CA ASN A 203 -2.82 -22.39 37.81
C ASN A 203 -1.74 -22.64 36.75
N GLY A 204 -0.46 -22.49 37.13
CA GLY A 204 0.69 -22.69 36.24
C GLY A 204 0.77 -24.09 35.62
N ASN A 205 0.28 -25.13 36.33
CA ASN A 205 0.29 -26.52 35.85
C ASN A 205 -0.59 -26.75 34.60
N LYS A 206 -1.47 -25.80 34.24
CA LYS A 206 -2.27 -25.86 33.01
C LYS A 206 -1.50 -25.37 31.78
N ILE A 207 -0.39 -24.67 31.98
CA ILE A 207 0.46 -24.21 30.89
C ILE A 207 1.42 -25.35 30.50
N THR A 208 0.92 -26.25 29.66
CA THR A 208 1.71 -27.31 29.04
C THR A 208 2.47 -26.77 27.82
N GLU A 209 3.43 -27.55 27.30
CA GLU A 209 4.10 -27.25 26.03
C GLU A 209 3.09 -27.10 24.87
N THR A 210 2.04 -27.93 24.86
CA THR A 210 0.93 -27.80 23.90
C THR A 210 0.25 -26.43 24.00
N GLN A 211 -0.04 -25.93 25.20
CA GLN A 211 -0.68 -24.62 25.37
C GLN A 211 0.23 -23.47 24.92
N ARG A 212 1.54 -23.57 25.18
CA ARG A 212 2.53 -22.61 24.66
C ARG A 212 2.58 -22.63 23.14
N SER A 213 2.62 -23.81 22.53
CA SER A 213 2.64 -23.94 21.07
C SER A 213 1.35 -23.42 20.42
N ILE A 214 0.19 -23.66 21.03
CA ILE A 214 -1.10 -23.15 20.55
C ILE A 214 -1.15 -21.63 20.63
N ALA A 215 -0.77 -21.06 21.79
CA ALA A 215 -0.75 -19.62 21.98
C ALA A 215 0.16 -18.93 20.96
N HIS A 216 1.37 -19.46 20.80
CA HIS A 216 2.35 -18.95 19.84
C HIS A 216 1.85 -19.06 18.39
N GLY A 217 1.29 -20.22 18.01
CA GLY A 217 0.76 -20.43 16.66
C GLY A 217 -0.38 -19.46 16.32
N PHE A 218 -1.31 -19.23 17.25
CA PHE A 218 -2.38 -18.26 17.03
C PHE A 218 -1.86 -16.82 17.01
N ALA A 219 -0.91 -16.47 17.87
CA ALA A 219 -0.30 -15.15 17.83
C ALA A 219 0.41 -14.90 16.49
N GLN A 220 1.17 -15.88 15.98
CA GLN A 220 1.80 -15.81 14.66
C GLN A 220 0.78 -15.65 13.52
N LEU A 221 -0.33 -16.40 13.57
CA LEU A 221 -1.40 -16.29 12.57
C LEU A 221 -2.05 -14.90 12.59
N LEU A 222 -2.41 -14.40 13.77
CA LEU A 222 -2.97 -13.04 13.92
C LEU A 222 -1.98 -11.98 13.44
N ALA A 223 -0.71 -12.08 13.85
CA ALA A 223 0.36 -11.18 13.42
C ALA A 223 0.52 -11.16 11.90
N THR A 224 0.52 -12.34 11.27
CA THR A 224 0.61 -12.47 9.80
C THR A 224 -0.60 -11.82 9.11
N GLN A 225 -1.81 -12.02 9.63
CA GLN A 225 -3.00 -11.40 9.05
C GLN A 225 -3.04 -9.88 9.25
N MET A 226 -2.61 -9.38 10.41
CA MET A 226 -2.46 -7.94 10.63
C MET A 226 -1.47 -7.31 9.65
N ALA A 227 -0.35 -7.98 9.38
CA ALA A 227 0.62 -7.53 8.39
C ALA A 227 0.06 -7.54 6.96
N ALA A 228 -0.74 -8.55 6.61
CA ALA A 228 -1.38 -8.62 5.29
C ALA A 228 -2.36 -7.47 5.06
N VAL A 229 -3.23 -7.16 6.04
CA VAL A 229 -4.21 -6.06 5.95
C VAL A 229 -3.51 -4.69 5.88
N GLU A 230 -2.46 -4.48 6.67
CA GLU A 230 -1.67 -3.25 6.61
C GLU A 230 -1.03 -3.08 5.23
N MET A 231 -0.42 -4.13 4.68
CA MET A 231 0.19 -4.12 3.35
C MET A 231 -0.83 -3.81 2.25
N GLU A 232 -2.04 -4.37 2.33
CA GLU A 232 -3.11 -4.06 1.37
C GLU A 232 -3.53 -2.60 1.44
N THR A 233 -3.63 -2.04 2.65
CA THR A 233 -4.01 -0.65 2.87
C THR A 233 -2.94 0.30 2.34
N GLN A 234 -1.66 0.02 2.61
CA GLN A 234 -0.54 0.79 2.05
C GLN A 234 -0.51 0.72 0.52
N ARG A 235 -0.78 -0.45 -0.07
CA ARG A 235 -0.86 -0.61 -1.53
C ARG A 235 -1.99 0.23 -2.12
N LYS A 236 -3.19 0.20 -1.52
CA LYS A 236 -4.33 1.04 -1.95
C LYS A 236 -4.00 2.53 -1.89
N LEU A 237 -3.34 2.96 -0.81
CA LEU A 237 -2.91 4.35 -0.66
C LEU A 237 -1.87 4.75 -1.72
N ALA A 238 -0.87 3.90 -1.96
CA ALA A 238 0.15 4.13 -2.97
C ALA A 238 -0.47 4.23 -4.38
N THR A 239 -1.34 3.30 -4.76
CA THR A 239 -2.05 3.36 -6.04
C THR A 239 -2.93 4.61 -6.16
N ALA A 240 -3.62 5.01 -5.09
CA ALA A 240 -4.41 6.24 -5.10
C ALA A 240 -3.52 7.48 -5.29
N MET A 241 -2.34 7.51 -4.69
CA MET A 241 -1.36 8.58 -4.88
C MET A 241 -0.79 8.60 -6.30
N GLU A 242 -0.45 7.44 -6.87
CA GLU A 242 0.00 7.32 -8.27
C GLU A 242 -1.08 7.82 -9.24
N LEU A 243 -2.34 7.40 -9.04
CA LEU A 243 -3.47 7.89 -9.85
C LEU A 243 -3.66 9.40 -9.71
N LYS A 244 -3.56 9.93 -8.48
CA LYS A 244 -3.64 11.38 -8.24
C LYS A 244 -2.49 12.13 -8.91
N MET A 245 -1.28 11.58 -8.88
CA MET A 245 -0.11 12.15 -9.57
C MET A 245 -0.34 12.18 -11.08
N LEU A 246 -0.82 11.08 -11.68
CA LEU A 246 -1.17 11.02 -13.10
C LEU A 246 -2.26 12.03 -13.46
N GLN A 247 -3.30 12.18 -12.63
CA GLN A 247 -4.33 13.21 -12.83
C GLN A 247 -3.77 14.63 -12.77
N THR A 248 -2.71 14.87 -12.00
CA THR A 248 -2.08 16.20 -11.86
C THR A 248 -1.27 16.59 -13.11
N GLN A 249 -0.89 15.63 -13.96
CA GLN A 249 -0.23 15.90 -15.25
C GLN A 249 -1.20 16.52 -16.28
N ILE A 250 -2.50 16.56 -15.97
CA ILE A 250 -3.53 17.20 -16.79
C ILE A 250 -3.93 18.50 -16.10
N ASN A 251 -3.80 19.65 -16.77
CA ASN A 251 -4.43 20.90 -16.33
C ASN A 251 -5.88 20.93 -16.88
N PRO A 252 -6.90 20.51 -16.10
CA PRO A 252 -8.27 20.38 -16.61
C PRO A 252 -8.84 21.73 -17.05
N HIS A 253 -8.44 22.82 -16.39
CA HIS A 253 -8.90 24.16 -16.74
C HIS A 253 -8.37 24.58 -18.11
N PHE A 254 -7.09 24.35 -18.40
CA PHE A 254 -6.53 24.59 -19.72
C PHE A 254 -7.21 23.72 -20.78
N LEU A 255 -7.42 22.42 -20.50
CA LEU A 255 -8.09 21.50 -21.40
C LEU A 255 -9.48 22.04 -21.83
N PHE A 256 -10.33 22.39 -20.86
CA PHE A 256 -11.68 22.90 -21.14
C PHE A 256 -11.65 24.27 -21.85
N ASN A 257 -10.77 25.18 -21.45
CA ASN A 257 -10.67 26.51 -22.06
C ASN A 257 -10.21 26.44 -23.51
N THR A 258 -9.24 25.57 -23.80
CA THR A 258 -8.72 25.41 -25.16
C THR A 258 -9.78 24.80 -26.07
N ILE A 259 -10.52 23.79 -25.60
CA ILE A 259 -11.65 23.21 -26.37
C ILE A 259 -12.74 24.25 -26.63
N ASN A 260 -13.14 25.04 -25.63
CA ASN A 260 -14.14 26.09 -25.80
C ASN A 260 -13.68 27.18 -26.78
N THR A 261 -12.40 27.55 -26.73
CA THR A 261 -11.80 28.50 -27.66
C THR A 261 -11.85 27.96 -29.08
N ILE A 262 -11.43 26.71 -29.31
CA ILE A 262 -11.52 26.04 -30.62
C ILE A 262 -12.98 26.01 -31.10
N ALA A 263 -13.91 25.66 -30.21
CA ALA A 263 -15.35 25.60 -30.53
C ALA A 263 -15.90 26.95 -31.00
N SER A 264 -15.43 28.06 -30.42
CA SER A 264 -15.83 29.41 -30.83
C SER A 264 -15.44 29.74 -32.27
N PHE A 265 -14.31 29.20 -32.76
CA PHE A 265 -13.85 29.40 -34.13
C PHE A 265 -14.56 28.50 -35.16
N ILE A 266 -15.25 27.42 -34.75
CA ILE A 266 -15.87 26.47 -35.70
C ILE A 266 -16.84 27.17 -36.67
N ARG A 267 -17.61 28.16 -36.21
CA ARG A 267 -18.56 28.90 -37.05
C ARG A 267 -17.96 30.10 -37.77
N THR A 268 -16.97 30.77 -37.17
CA THR A 268 -16.45 32.07 -37.65
C THR A 268 -15.19 31.92 -38.50
N ASP A 269 -14.32 30.97 -38.17
CA ASP A 269 -13.09 30.65 -38.90
C ASP A 269 -12.78 29.14 -38.77
N PRO A 270 -13.43 28.30 -39.58
CA PRO A 270 -13.27 26.84 -39.52
C PRO A 270 -11.82 26.39 -39.79
N MET A 271 -11.05 27.14 -40.58
CA MET A 271 -9.67 26.80 -40.90
C MET A 271 -8.74 27.04 -39.71
N LYS A 272 -8.93 28.15 -38.99
CA LYS A 272 -8.23 28.39 -37.72
C LYS A 272 -8.61 27.36 -36.66
N ALA A 273 -9.90 27.01 -36.55
CA ALA A 273 -10.35 25.95 -35.64
C ALA A 273 -9.66 24.60 -35.94
N ARG A 274 -9.56 24.21 -37.22
CA ARG A 274 -8.87 22.97 -37.63
C ARG A 274 -7.37 22.99 -37.28
N THR A 275 -6.72 24.15 -37.44
CA THR A 275 -5.30 24.33 -37.11
C THR A 275 -5.07 24.20 -35.61
N LEU A 276 -5.85 24.93 -34.80
CA LEU A 276 -5.78 24.86 -33.34
C LEU A 276 -6.08 23.46 -32.81
N LEU A 277 -7.05 22.74 -33.40
CA LEU A 277 -7.34 21.36 -32.99
C LEU A 277 -6.16 20.41 -33.24
N ARG A 278 -5.47 20.56 -34.38
CA ARG A 278 -4.28 19.76 -34.69
C ARG A 278 -3.13 20.08 -33.74
N GLU A 279 -2.87 21.36 -33.50
CA GLU A 279 -1.84 21.80 -32.56
C GLU A 279 -2.15 21.30 -31.15
N PHE A 280 -3.42 21.33 -30.75
CA PHE A 280 -3.87 20.85 -29.45
C PHE A 280 -3.64 19.36 -29.27
N ALA A 281 -3.97 18.55 -30.29
CA ALA A 281 -3.72 17.12 -30.26
C ALA A 281 -2.21 16.80 -30.13
N VAL A 282 -1.35 17.53 -30.84
CA VAL A 282 0.12 17.38 -30.73
C VAL A 282 0.63 17.81 -29.36
N PHE A 283 0.20 18.98 -28.87
CA PHE A 283 0.57 19.50 -27.56
C PHE A 283 0.19 18.53 -26.44
N TYR A 284 -1.05 18.07 -26.46
CA TYR A 284 -1.58 17.21 -25.40
C TYR A 284 -0.96 15.81 -25.44
N ARG A 285 -0.73 15.25 -26.64
CA ARG A 285 0.00 13.98 -26.79
C ARG A 285 1.40 14.08 -26.20
N ARG A 286 2.17 15.13 -26.55
CA ARG A 286 3.51 15.34 -25.99
C ARG A 286 3.49 15.53 -24.48
N THR A 287 2.51 16.24 -23.95
CA THR A 287 2.33 16.41 -22.49
C THR A 287 2.10 15.06 -21.77
N LEU A 288 1.43 14.11 -22.43
CA LEU A 288 1.19 12.77 -21.88
C LEU A 288 2.36 11.78 -22.12
N GLU A 289 3.10 11.93 -23.21
CA GLU A 289 4.24 11.08 -23.56
C GLU A 289 5.53 11.48 -22.84
N ASP A 290 5.70 12.78 -22.54
CA ASP A 290 6.86 13.32 -21.82
C ASP A 290 6.78 13.02 -20.33
N SER A 291 7.16 11.79 -19.97
CA SER A 291 7.49 11.37 -18.61
C SER A 291 8.97 11.58 -18.27
N THR A 292 9.71 12.33 -19.09
CA THR A 292 11.17 12.49 -18.96
C THR A 292 11.54 13.40 -17.80
N GLU A 293 12.52 12.99 -16.98
CA GLU A 293 13.04 13.78 -15.85
C GLU A 293 13.68 15.13 -16.27
N ARG A 294 14.05 15.29 -17.55
CA ARG A 294 14.69 16.49 -18.08
C ARG A 294 14.43 16.71 -19.57
N ILE A 295 14.32 17.96 -19.99
CA ILE A 295 14.19 18.39 -21.39
C ILE A 295 15.19 19.50 -21.70
N SER A 296 15.44 19.79 -22.98
CA SER A 296 16.26 20.94 -23.35
C SER A 296 15.50 22.25 -23.13
N LEU A 297 16.21 23.35 -22.83
CA LEU A 297 15.61 24.67 -22.68
C LEU A 297 14.89 25.10 -23.97
N ALA A 298 15.41 24.74 -25.14
CA ALA A 298 14.71 24.98 -26.41
C ALA A 298 13.34 24.27 -26.47
N ARG A 299 13.26 23.05 -25.94
CA ARG A 299 12.00 22.29 -25.89
C ARG A 299 11.01 22.89 -24.90
N GLU A 300 11.47 23.31 -23.72
CA GLU A 300 10.64 24.04 -22.75
C GLU A 300 10.09 25.34 -23.37
N LEU A 301 10.92 26.12 -24.06
CA LEU A 301 10.49 27.36 -24.72
C LEU A 301 9.52 27.11 -25.90
N ASP A 302 9.68 26.02 -26.67
CA ASP A 302 8.69 25.61 -27.70
C ASP A 302 7.35 25.23 -27.06
N GLN A 303 7.37 24.53 -25.92
CA GLN A 303 6.16 24.20 -25.17
C GLN A 303 5.46 25.47 -24.64
N VAL A 304 6.22 26.43 -24.10
CA VAL A 304 5.71 27.74 -23.68
C VAL A 304 5.08 28.49 -24.85
N GLN A 305 5.74 28.53 -26.01
CA GLN A 305 5.20 29.21 -27.19
C GLN A 305 3.90 28.57 -27.67
N ARG A 306 3.80 27.23 -27.67
CA ARG A 306 2.57 26.52 -28.02
C ARG A 306 1.45 26.83 -27.04
N TYR A 307 1.71 26.76 -25.74
CA TYR A 307 0.76 27.13 -24.70
C TYR A 307 0.27 28.57 -24.91
N PHE A 308 1.20 29.51 -25.11
CA PHE A 308 0.89 30.91 -25.35
C PHE A 308 0.00 31.12 -26.58
N ASN A 309 0.23 30.38 -27.68
CA ASN A 309 -0.59 30.50 -28.89
C ASN A 309 -2.07 30.12 -28.64
N PHE A 310 -2.36 29.18 -27.74
CA PHE A 310 -3.74 28.87 -27.35
C PHE A 310 -4.40 30.00 -26.56
N GLU A 311 -3.68 30.61 -25.61
CA GLU A 311 -4.18 31.77 -24.87
C GLU A 311 -4.29 33.02 -25.77
N LEU A 312 -3.37 33.19 -26.72
CA LEU A 312 -3.43 34.24 -27.75
C LEU A 312 -4.67 34.07 -28.63
N ALA A 313 -5.02 32.84 -29.03
CA ALA A 313 -6.24 32.58 -29.77
C ALA A 313 -7.51 32.91 -28.97
N ARG A 314 -7.44 32.77 -27.64
CA ARG A 314 -8.55 33.05 -26.72
C ARG A 314 -8.71 34.54 -26.41
N PHE A 315 -7.64 35.24 -26.06
CA PHE A 315 -7.66 36.64 -25.65
C PHE A 315 -7.49 37.63 -26.82
N GLY A 316 -6.90 37.17 -27.92
CA GLY A 316 -6.61 37.95 -29.12
C GLY A 316 -5.28 38.70 -29.06
N GLU A 317 -4.70 38.97 -30.22
CA GLU A 317 -3.41 39.66 -30.41
C GLU A 317 -3.38 41.09 -29.86
N ALA A 318 -4.55 41.73 -29.71
CA ALA A 318 -4.66 43.05 -29.11
C ALA A 318 -4.46 43.04 -27.58
N ARG A 319 -4.62 41.88 -26.93
CA ARG A 319 -4.62 41.75 -25.46
C ARG A 319 -3.39 41.06 -24.90
N LEU A 320 -2.67 40.27 -25.72
CA LEU A 320 -1.58 39.45 -25.23
C LEU A 320 -0.39 39.45 -26.20
N ALA A 321 0.82 39.60 -25.68
CA ALA A 321 2.08 39.53 -26.43
C ALA A 321 3.14 38.72 -25.66
N LEU A 322 4.01 38.03 -26.40
CA LEU A 322 5.14 37.27 -25.85
C LEU A 322 6.44 37.69 -26.55
N GLU A 323 7.45 37.99 -25.76
CA GLU A 323 8.81 38.24 -26.23
C GLU A 323 9.77 37.20 -25.63
N VAL A 324 10.46 36.44 -26.48
CA VAL A 324 11.44 35.45 -26.04
C VAL A 324 12.83 35.82 -26.56
N ARG A 325 13.78 35.96 -25.64
CA ARG A 325 15.20 36.24 -25.94
C ARG A 325 16.07 35.25 -25.18
N ALA A 326 16.44 34.15 -25.83
CA ALA A 326 17.33 33.15 -25.26
C ALA A 326 18.61 33.06 -26.10
N SER A 327 19.78 33.06 -25.45
CA SER A 327 21.04 32.86 -26.15
C SER A 327 21.06 31.50 -26.87
N PRO A 328 21.45 31.43 -28.16
CA PRO A 328 21.51 30.17 -28.91
C PRO A 328 22.38 29.10 -28.23
N ALA A 329 23.43 29.51 -27.50
CA ALA A 329 24.31 28.61 -26.76
C ALA A 329 23.60 27.85 -25.62
N LEU A 330 22.45 28.36 -25.16
CA LEU A 330 21.69 27.77 -24.05
C LEU A 330 20.56 26.85 -24.53
N GLN A 331 20.32 26.73 -25.84
CA GLN A 331 19.21 25.92 -26.38
C GLN A 331 19.31 24.44 -25.99
N SER A 332 20.53 23.90 -25.86
CA SER A 332 20.80 22.53 -25.44
C SER A 332 20.95 22.33 -23.93
N MET A 333 20.86 23.41 -23.13
CA MET A 333 20.88 23.31 -21.67
C MET A 333 19.72 22.42 -21.20
N MET A 334 20.01 21.45 -20.34
CA MET A 334 18.97 20.60 -19.77
C MET A 334 18.31 21.30 -18.57
N VAL A 335 16.98 21.27 -18.55
CA VAL A 335 16.12 21.83 -17.51
C VAL A 335 15.10 20.78 -17.07
N PRO A 336 14.58 20.85 -15.83
CA PRO A 336 13.39 20.10 -15.47
C PRO A 336 12.21 20.60 -16.33
N PRO A 337 11.30 19.70 -16.77
CA PRO A 337 10.12 20.12 -17.52
C PRO A 337 9.21 21.02 -16.66
N PHE A 338 8.49 21.93 -17.32
CA PHE A 338 7.59 22.90 -16.68
C PHE A 338 8.32 23.80 -15.67
N LEU A 339 9.48 24.31 -16.08
CA LEU A 339 10.24 25.31 -15.33
C LEU A 339 9.72 26.73 -15.61
N VAL A 340 9.51 27.04 -16.89
CA VAL A 340 9.13 28.38 -17.38
C VAL A 340 7.63 28.46 -17.61
N GLN A 341 7.02 27.40 -18.13
CA GLN A 341 5.58 27.39 -18.46
C GLN A 341 4.67 27.82 -17.29
N PRO A 342 4.83 27.34 -16.04
CA PRO A 342 3.95 27.75 -14.94
C PRO A 342 4.04 29.25 -14.61
N LEU A 343 5.19 29.88 -14.87
CA LEU A 343 5.38 31.32 -14.64
C LEU A 343 4.62 32.15 -15.69
N VAL A 344 4.60 31.69 -16.94
CA VAL A 344 3.81 32.28 -18.02
C VAL A 344 2.31 32.08 -17.76
N GLU A 345 1.89 30.88 -17.32
CA GLU A 345 0.52 30.61 -16.91
C GLU A 345 0.06 31.58 -15.80
N ASN A 346 0.91 31.80 -14.80
CA ASN A 346 0.63 32.71 -13.70
C ASN A 346 0.49 34.16 -14.20
N ALA A 347 1.38 34.63 -15.08
CA ALA A 347 1.29 35.97 -15.66
C ALA A 347 -0.02 36.16 -16.41
N ILE A 348 -0.42 35.24 -17.30
CA ILE A 348 -1.68 35.35 -18.06
C ILE A 348 -2.89 35.36 -17.12
N LYS A 349 -2.87 34.52 -16.08
CA LYS A 349 -4.01 34.37 -15.16
C LYS A 349 -4.17 35.53 -14.19
N HIS A 350 -3.07 36.10 -13.72
CA HIS A 350 -3.08 37.05 -12.59
C HIS A 350 -2.63 38.45 -12.96
N ALA A 351 -1.81 38.62 -14.00
CA ALA A 351 -1.26 39.91 -14.38
C ALA A 351 -2.11 40.68 -15.41
N MET A 352 -3.09 40.02 -16.05
CA MET A 352 -3.91 40.62 -17.10
C MET A 352 -4.64 41.89 -16.62
N PRO A 353 -4.37 43.07 -17.22
CA PRO A 353 -5.05 44.31 -16.86
C PRO A 353 -6.49 44.34 -17.38
N SER A 354 -7.34 45.17 -16.77
CA SER A 354 -8.72 45.37 -17.21
C SER A 354 -8.82 45.93 -18.62
N GLU A 355 -7.89 46.82 -18.98
CA GLU A 355 -7.75 47.43 -20.30
C GLU A 355 -6.28 47.38 -20.75
N GLY A 356 -6.05 47.35 -22.07
CA GLY A 356 -4.72 47.29 -22.65
C GLY A 356 -4.20 45.87 -22.89
N ARG A 357 -2.91 45.78 -23.18
CA ARG A 357 -2.22 44.56 -23.60
C ARG A 357 -1.26 44.12 -22.49
N LEU A 358 -1.28 42.82 -22.18
CA LEU A 358 -0.28 42.18 -21.33
C LEU A 358 0.87 41.69 -22.21
N THR A 359 2.09 42.11 -21.91
CA THR A 359 3.33 41.66 -22.54
C THR A 359 4.10 40.80 -21.56
N ILE A 360 4.36 39.55 -21.93
CA ILE A 360 5.19 38.63 -21.17
C ILE A 360 6.54 38.55 -21.86
N SER A 361 7.63 38.65 -21.10
CA SER A 361 8.99 38.55 -21.58
C SER A 361 9.74 37.40 -20.93
N ILE A 362 10.49 36.66 -21.73
CA ILE A 362 11.34 35.56 -21.28
C ILE A 362 12.75 35.83 -21.78
N GLN A 363 13.71 35.91 -20.85
CA GLN A 363 15.12 36.14 -21.16
C GLN A 363 15.96 35.03 -20.55
N ALA A 364 16.94 34.51 -21.29
CA ALA A 364 17.86 33.49 -20.79
C ALA A 364 19.29 33.81 -21.23
N GLU A 365 20.16 34.07 -20.25
CA GLU A 365 21.54 34.50 -20.47
C GLU A 365 22.50 33.79 -19.51
N ALA A 366 23.76 33.65 -19.92
CA ALA A 366 24.81 33.12 -19.07
C ALA A 366 25.39 34.24 -18.19
N ASP A 367 25.53 33.96 -16.89
CA ASP A 367 26.19 34.82 -15.90
C ASP A 367 27.33 34.04 -15.24
N GLY A 368 28.54 34.19 -15.78
CA GLY A 368 29.70 33.41 -15.35
C GLY A 368 29.53 31.91 -15.65
N ASP A 369 29.52 31.09 -14.60
CA ASP A 369 29.28 29.64 -14.68
C ASP A 369 27.78 29.28 -14.61
N ASP A 370 26.92 30.24 -14.27
CA ASP A 370 25.49 30.04 -14.05
C ASP A 370 24.66 30.50 -15.27
N VAL A 371 23.41 30.06 -15.33
CA VAL A 371 22.42 30.59 -16.29
C VAL A 371 21.32 31.31 -15.51
N VAL A 372 20.99 32.52 -15.96
CA VAL A 372 19.90 33.30 -15.41
C VAL A 372 18.74 33.31 -16.40
N ILE A 373 17.58 32.82 -15.95
CA ILE A 373 16.33 32.86 -16.71
C ILE A 373 15.39 33.86 -16.02
N VAL A 374 14.97 34.87 -16.76
CA VAL A 374 14.06 35.91 -16.28
C VAL A 374 12.72 35.77 -17.00
N VAL A 375 11.64 35.66 -16.24
CA VAL A 375 10.27 35.71 -16.75
C VAL A 375 9.60 36.94 -16.15
N GLY A 376 9.22 37.90 -16.99
CA GLY A 376 8.59 39.15 -16.55
C GLY A 376 7.28 39.43 -17.27
N ASP A 377 6.40 40.20 -16.64
CA ASP A 377 5.19 40.76 -17.23
C ASP A 377 5.07 42.26 -16.91
N ASP A 378 4.34 42.99 -17.75
CA ASP A 378 4.01 44.42 -17.58
C ASP A 378 2.60 44.65 -17.00
N GLY A 379 2.08 43.64 -16.28
CA GLY A 379 0.70 43.60 -15.84
C GLY A 379 0.38 44.39 -14.56
N VAL A 380 -0.70 44.00 -13.89
CA VAL A 380 -1.21 44.72 -12.70
C VAL A 380 -0.27 44.70 -11.49
N GLY A 381 0.72 43.80 -11.46
CA GLY A 381 1.63 43.63 -10.33
C GLY A 381 0.94 43.22 -9.03
N MET A 382 1.71 43.18 -7.94
CA MET A 382 1.27 42.72 -6.63
C MET A 382 1.71 43.69 -5.53
N SER A 383 0.96 43.72 -4.41
CA SER A 383 1.40 44.46 -3.22
C SER A 383 2.60 43.79 -2.57
N GLU A 384 3.40 44.58 -1.83
CA GLU A 384 4.57 44.08 -1.10
C GLU A 384 4.20 42.96 -0.10
N GLU A 385 3.04 43.07 0.55
CA GLU A 385 2.49 42.04 1.44
C GLU A 385 2.15 40.74 0.68
N THR A 386 1.56 40.84 -0.51
CA THR A 386 1.26 39.67 -1.34
C THR A 386 2.55 39.02 -1.86
N CYS A 387 3.53 39.82 -2.25
CA CYS A 387 4.83 39.37 -2.72
C CYS A 387 5.61 38.64 -1.61
N ALA A 388 5.59 39.17 -0.38
CA ALA A 388 6.22 38.54 0.79
C ALA A 388 5.57 37.20 1.18
N ASN A 389 4.27 37.05 0.94
CA ASN A 389 3.50 35.86 1.33
C ASN A 389 3.36 34.81 0.21
N ILE A 390 3.86 35.06 -1.01
CA ILE A 390 3.75 34.14 -2.16
C ILE A 390 4.42 32.79 -1.93
N THR A 391 5.47 32.76 -1.10
CA THR A 391 6.18 31.52 -0.74
C THR A 391 5.55 30.79 0.45
N GLN A 392 4.57 31.41 1.13
CA GLN A 392 3.85 30.79 2.24
C GLN A 392 2.66 29.97 1.72
N VAL A 393 2.58 28.72 2.19
CA VAL A 393 1.62 27.68 1.71
C VAL A 393 0.16 28.06 1.99
N GLU A 394 -0.13 29.04 2.84
CA GLU A 394 -1.48 29.47 3.22
C GLU A 394 -2.13 30.49 2.28
N SER A 395 -1.49 30.88 1.17
CA SER A 395 -2.11 31.79 0.19
C SER A 395 -3.34 31.14 -0.48
N SER A 396 -4.52 31.73 -0.25
CA SER A 396 -5.83 31.26 -0.70
C SER A 396 -6.06 31.34 -2.22
N THR A 397 -5.07 31.80 -2.99
CA THR A 397 -5.17 32.11 -4.43
C THR A 397 -4.59 31.05 -5.36
N GLY A 398 -3.94 30.00 -4.82
CA GLY A 398 -3.31 28.93 -5.61
C GLY A 398 -2.00 29.32 -6.30
N LEU A 399 -1.62 30.60 -6.28
CA LEU A 399 -0.38 31.14 -6.82
C LEU A 399 0.85 30.57 -6.08
N GLY A 400 0.78 30.47 -4.74
CA GLY A 400 1.88 29.94 -3.93
C GLY A 400 2.19 28.46 -4.16
N ILE A 401 1.22 27.66 -4.62
CA ILE A 401 1.43 26.24 -4.93
C ILE A 401 2.25 26.08 -6.22
N ALA A 402 1.91 26.84 -7.28
CA ALA A 402 2.63 26.79 -8.55
C ALA A 402 4.08 27.30 -8.39
N VAL A 403 4.24 28.42 -7.67
CA VAL A 403 5.54 29.02 -7.33
C VAL A 403 6.42 28.05 -6.55
N LYS A 404 5.88 27.45 -5.47
CA LYS A 404 6.62 26.47 -4.67
C LYS A 404 7.03 25.26 -5.50
N ASN A 405 6.15 24.76 -6.37
CA ASN A 405 6.48 23.61 -7.22
C ASN A 405 7.63 23.91 -8.19
N VAL A 406 7.71 25.14 -8.75
CA VAL A 406 8.83 25.55 -9.60
C VAL A 406 10.12 25.64 -8.78
N HIS A 407 10.07 26.26 -7.59
CA HIS A 407 11.21 26.32 -6.67
C HIS A 407 11.73 24.93 -6.27
N ASP A 408 10.84 24.04 -5.82
CA ASP A 408 11.22 22.69 -5.37
C ASP A 408 11.81 21.87 -6.52
N ARG A 409 11.32 22.04 -7.76
CA ARG A 409 11.93 21.45 -8.96
C ARG A 409 13.30 22.03 -9.27
N MET A 410 13.48 23.34 -9.13
CA MET A 410 14.80 23.96 -9.32
C MET A 410 15.82 23.40 -8.35
N VAL A 411 15.49 23.37 -7.06
CA VAL A 411 16.37 22.86 -6.00
C VAL A 411 16.63 21.36 -6.21
N GLY A 412 15.60 20.59 -6.57
CA GLY A 412 15.75 19.16 -6.84
C GLY A 412 16.64 18.83 -8.04
N PHE A 413 16.63 19.69 -9.08
CA PHE A 413 17.39 19.44 -10.31
C PHE A 413 18.79 20.06 -10.32
N PHE A 414 18.92 21.33 -9.92
CA PHE A 414 20.18 22.07 -9.97
C PHE A 414 20.94 22.07 -8.63
N GLY A 415 20.31 21.57 -7.56
CA GLY A 415 20.89 21.54 -6.22
C GLY A 415 20.52 22.74 -5.34
N PRO A 416 21.03 22.78 -4.10
CA PRO A 416 20.62 23.74 -3.08
C PRO A 416 21.03 25.19 -3.37
N ASP A 417 21.98 25.41 -4.28
CA ASP A 417 22.44 26.74 -4.67
C ASP A 417 21.55 27.41 -5.73
N ALA A 418 20.54 26.70 -6.24
CA ALA A 418 19.55 27.26 -7.14
C ALA A 418 18.70 28.32 -6.42
N GLN A 419 18.47 29.45 -7.08
CA GLN A 419 17.73 30.57 -6.48
C GLN A 419 16.57 30.99 -7.36
N MET A 420 15.46 31.34 -6.72
CA MET A 420 14.27 31.88 -7.34
C MET A 420 13.87 33.16 -6.60
N VAL A 421 13.93 34.30 -7.29
CA VAL A 421 13.69 35.63 -6.70
C VAL A 421 12.51 36.29 -7.41
N TYR A 422 11.65 36.94 -6.62
CA TYR A 422 10.47 37.65 -7.10
C TYR A 422 10.60 39.14 -6.82
N THR A 423 10.27 39.95 -7.81
CA THR A 423 10.12 41.39 -7.67
C THR A 423 8.83 41.80 -8.36
N SER A 424 7.95 42.50 -7.65
CA SER A 424 6.70 43.01 -8.23
C SER A 424 6.38 44.37 -7.65
N GLU A 425 5.82 45.24 -8.48
CA GLU A 425 5.34 46.55 -8.09
C GLU A 425 3.95 46.76 -8.68
N LEU A 426 3.03 47.30 -7.87
CA LEU A 426 1.65 47.52 -8.28
C LEU A 426 1.57 48.44 -9.51
N GLY A 427 0.98 47.94 -10.60
CA GLY A 427 0.86 48.64 -11.87
C GLY A 427 2.12 48.66 -12.75
N ALA A 428 3.22 48.04 -12.32
CA ALA A 428 4.46 47.90 -13.09
C ALA A 428 4.82 46.44 -13.43
N GLY A 429 3.97 45.49 -13.03
CA GLY A 429 4.09 44.08 -13.35
C GLY A 429 4.86 43.23 -12.34
N THR A 430 5.28 42.05 -12.78
CA THR A 430 5.99 41.07 -11.95
C THR A 430 7.18 40.51 -12.72
N GLN A 431 8.30 40.31 -12.03
CA GLN A 431 9.46 39.64 -12.56
C GLN A 431 9.89 38.51 -11.63
N VAL A 432 10.15 37.35 -12.24
CA VAL A 432 10.68 36.14 -11.61
C VAL A 432 12.04 35.86 -12.20
N THR A 433 13.06 35.78 -11.35
CA THR A 433 14.44 35.50 -11.75
C THR A 433 14.87 34.15 -11.21
N LEU A 434 15.24 33.25 -12.11
CA LEU A 434 15.73 31.89 -11.83
C LEU A 434 17.24 31.86 -12.06
N ARG A 435 18.02 31.52 -11.03
CA ARG A 435 19.46 31.31 -11.14
C ARG A 435 19.75 29.81 -11.12
N CYS A 436 20.24 29.30 -12.23
CA CYS A 436 20.55 27.88 -12.47
C CYS A 436 22.07 27.67 -12.42
N PRO A 437 22.61 27.16 -11.29
CA PRO A 437 24.05 27.08 -11.10
C PRO A 437 24.77 26.10 -12.04
N GLY A 438 25.97 26.44 -12.48
CA GLY A 438 26.89 25.53 -13.19
C GLY A 438 26.45 25.10 -14.61
N CYS A 439 25.46 25.77 -15.19
CA CYS A 439 24.83 25.38 -16.47
C CYS A 439 25.38 26.12 -17.70
N ALA A 440 26.23 27.14 -17.54
CA ALA A 440 26.77 27.92 -18.66
C ALA A 440 27.94 27.23 -19.39
N LYS A 441 28.59 26.24 -18.76
CA LYS A 441 29.71 25.50 -19.36
C LYS A 441 29.19 24.50 -20.38
N ALA A 442 29.26 24.85 -21.67
CA ALA A 442 29.29 23.85 -22.73
C ALA A 442 30.60 23.03 -22.59
N PRO A 443 30.57 21.71 -22.32
CA PRO A 443 31.77 20.91 -22.46
C PRO A 443 32.02 20.75 -23.96
N ALA A 444 33.16 21.25 -24.45
CA ALA A 444 33.64 21.02 -25.81
C ALA A 444 33.71 19.51 -26.19
N ALA A 445 33.64 18.60 -25.19
CA ALA A 445 33.55 17.17 -25.39
C ALA A 445 32.14 16.66 -25.79
N ALA A 446 31.05 17.37 -25.46
CA ALA A 446 29.68 16.94 -25.77
C ALA A 446 29.30 17.17 -27.23
N VAL A 447 29.87 18.20 -27.88
CA VAL A 447 29.63 18.52 -29.30
C VAL A 447 30.24 17.46 -30.22
N ALA A 448 31.37 16.84 -29.82
CA ALA A 448 31.99 15.74 -30.56
C ALA A 448 31.21 14.43 -30.42
N ALA A 449 30.72 14.13 -29.21
CA ALA A 449 29.92 12.93 -28.96
C ALA A 449 28.54 12.98 -29.65
N LEU A 450 27.85 14.13 -29.63
CA LEU A 450 26.56 14.31 -30.30
C LEU A 450 26.63 14.16 -31.82
N GLY A 451 27.78 14.51 -32.44
CA GLY A 451 28.00 14.29 -33.88
C GLY A 451 28.11 12.82 -34.26
N GLU A 452 28.70 11.99 -33.41
CA GLU A 452 28.83 10.55 -33.64
C GLU A 452 27.55 9.77 -33.28
N THR A 453 26.81 10.18 -32.23
CA THR A 453 25.54 9.53 -31.86
C THR A 453 24.42 9.90 -32.84
N ALA A 454 24.31 11.16 -33.27
CA ALA A 454 23.31 11.57 -34.26
C ALA A 454 23.56 10.94 -35.64
N ALA A 455 24.82 10.70 -36.01
CA ALA A 455 25.15 9.97 -37.24
C ALA A 455 24.78 8.47 -37.14
N ARG A 456 24.91 7.86 -35.96
CA ARG A 456 24.50 6.46 -35.72
C ARG A 456 22.98 6.28 -35.64
N GLU A 457 22.29 7.16 -34.92
CA GLU A 457 20.82 7.11 -34.81
C GLU A 457 20.13 7.42 -36.14
N ALA A 458 20.73 8.29 -36.99
CA ALA A 458 20.23 8.53 -38.35
C ALA A 458 20.45 7.34 -39.29
N ASP A 459 21.53 6.56 -39.11
CA ASP A 459 21.83 5.37 -39.93
C ASP A 459 21.00 4.14 -39.49
N GLU A 460 20.67 4.01 -38.19
CA GLU A 460 19.77 2.96 -37.67
C GLU A 460 18.28 3.25 -37.90
N ALA A 461 17.83 4.51 -37.86
CA ALA A 461 16.42 4.87 -38.05
C ALA A 461 15.98 4.93 -39.53
N ALA A 462 16.92 5.05 -40.48
CA ALA A 462 16.63 5.12 -41.91
C ALA A 462 15.89 3.88 -42.49
N PRO A 463 16.30 2.62 -42.20
CA PRO A 463 15.57 1.45 -42.70
C PRO A 463 14.18 1.28 -42.05
N GLU A 464 14.03 1.63 -40.77
CA GLU A 464 12.76 1.47 -40.05
C GLU A 464 11.71 2.50 -40.51
N ALA A 465 12.12 3.76 -40.72
CA ALA A 465 11.26 4.80 -41.29
C ALA A 465 10.85 4.51 -42.74
N ALA A 466 11.74 3.92 -43.55
CA ALA A 466 11.42 3.50 -44.92
C ALA A 466 10.41 2.34 -44.95
N GLN A 467 10.53 1.40 -44.00
CA GLN A 467 9.63 0.26 -43.88
C GLN A 467 8.25 0.67 -43.35
N GLU A 468 8.18 1.63 -42.43
CA GLU A 468 6.93 2.22 -41.94
C GLU A 468 6.24 3.07 -43.01
N ALA A 469 6.98 3.84 -43.82
CA ALA A 469 6.44 4.58 -44.96
C ALA A 469 5.84 3.65 -46.02
N ALA A 470 6.54 2.55 -46.37
CA ALA A 470 6.05 1.57 -47.33
C ALA A 470 4.78 0.84 -46.82
N ARG A 471 4.72 0.54 -45.52
CA ARG A 471 3.53 -0.06 -44.89
C ARG A 471 2.35 0.90 -44.88
N ASN A 472 2.58 2.18 -44.61
CA ASN A 472 1.54 3.20 -44.63
C ASN A 472 1.01 3.45 -46.05
N GLU A 473 1.88 3.48 -47.07
CA GLU A 473 1.45 3.57 -48.48
C GLU A 473 0.61 2.36 -48.92
N ALA A 474 1.00 1.13 -48.54
CA ALA A 474 0.22 -0.07 -48.82
C ALA A 474 -1.17 -0.02 -48.16
N THR A 475 -1.24 0.44 -46.91
CA THR A 475 -2.50 0.55 -46.16
C THR A 475 -3.42 1.61 -46.75
N VAL A 476 -2.86 2.72 -47.25
CA VAL A 476 -3.63 3.78 -47.94
C VAL A 476 -4.15 3.31 -49.29
N ALA A 477 -3.36 2.52 -50.04
CA ALA A 477 -3.80 1.93 -51.29
C ALA A 477 -4.96 0.93 -51.10
N GLU A 478 -4.86 0.06 -50.08
CA GLU A 478 -5.90 -0.94 -49.76
C GLU A 478 -7.20 -0.27 -49.28
N LEU A 479 -7.10 0.81 -48.50
CA LEU A 479 -8.26 1.63 -48.11
C LEU A 479 -8.90 2.37 -49.30
N ALA A 480 -8.10 2.87 -50.24
CA ALA A 480 -8.62 3.53 -51.44
C ALA A 480 -9.38 2.55 -52.35
N GLU A 481 -8.92 1.30 -52.45
CA GLU A 481 -9.57 0.24 -53.23
C GLU A 481 -10.89 -0.21 -52.59
N LEU A 482 -10.94 -0.32 -51.26
CA LEU A 482 -12.17 -0.58 -50.50
C LEU A 482 -13.22 0.54 -50.65
N VAL A 483 -12.77 1.80 -50.63
CA VAL A 483 -13.67 2.96 -50.83
C VAL A 483 -14.23 2.99 -52.26
N ALA A 484 -13.44 2.60 -53.26
CA ALA A 484 -13.90 2.50 -54.64
C ALA A 484 -14.97 1.40 -54.81
N GLN A 485 -14.79 0.23 -54.18
CA GLN A 485 -15.77 -0.88 -54.25
C GLN A 485 -17.10 -0.56 -53.54
N VAL A 486 -17.08 0.25 -52.48
CA VAL A 486 -18.30 0.69 -51.78
C VAL A 486 -19.05 1.79 -52.53
N SER A 487 -18.39 2.48 -53.47
CA SER A 487 -19.00 3.59 -54.21
C SER A 487 -19.66 3.17 -55.54
N GLU A 488 -19.50 1.91 -55.97
CA GLU A 488 -20.11 1.34 -57.19
C GLU A 488 -21.22 0.29 -56.92
N GLY A 489 -21.59 0.05 -55.66
CA GLY A 489 -22.75 -0.76 -55.24
C GLY A 489 -23.84 0.08 -54.61
#